data_AF-A0A6B0SKS9-F1
#
_entry.id   AF-A0A6B0SKS9-F1
#
_cell.length_a   1.000
_cell.length_b   1.000
_cell.length_c   1.000
_cell.angle_alpha   90.00
_cell.angle_beta   90.00
_cell.angle_gamma   90.00
#
_symmetry.space_group_name_H-M   'P 1'
#
loop_
_entity.id
_entity.type
_entity.pdbx_description
1 polymer ?
#
loop_
_entity_poly.entity_id
_entity_poly.type
_entity_poly.pdbx_seq_one_letter_code
_entity_poly.pdbx_strand_id
1 'polypeptide(L)'
;MDLSVVDLSPVPRDGTAADAYANTVETARRAEELGYERVWVAEHHGTAERIAGTTPEVLLGHLAAETDDIRIGSGAVLLNHYSPFKVAEEFGALDALADECAVLFDERV
;
A
#
# COMPACT_ATOMS: atom_id res chain seq x y z
N MET A 1 17.81 -11.91 -7.31
CA MET A 1 17.58 -10.48 -7.02
C MET A 1 16.09 -10.32 -7.15
N ASP A 2 15.43 -10.10 -6.03
CA ASP A 2 13.97 -9.96 -5.98
C ASP A 2 13.59 -8.50 -6.32
N LEU A 3 12.47 -8.32 -7.01
CA LEU A 3 11.98 -7.01 -7.44
C LEU A 3 10.71 -6.65 -6.67
N SER A 4 10.53 -5.36 -6.40
CA SER A 4 9.40 -4.82 -5.63
C SER A 4 8.90 -3.52 -6.26
N VAL A 5 7.66 -3.15 -5.96
CA VAL A 5 7.03 -1.91 -6.43
C VAL A 5 6.82 -0.96 -5.25
N VAL A 6 7.05 0.33 -5.47
CA VAL A 6 6.59 1.40 -4.58
C VAL A 6 5.63 2.27 -5.35
N ASP A 7 4.39 2.33 -4.90
CA ASP A 7 3.28 3.01 -5.55
C ASP A 7 2.80 4.19 -4.68
N LEU A 8 2.66 5.36 -5.30
CA LEU A 8 2.19 6.58 -4.64
C LEU A 8 0.70 6.83 -4.89
N SER A 9 0.04 6.01 -5.70
CA SER A 9 -1.29 6.22 -6.26
C SER A 9 -1.35 7.54 -7.03
N PRO A 10 -0.57 7.70 -8.12
CA PRO A 10 -0.52 8.93 -8.88
C PRO A 10 -1.85 9.21 -9.58
N VAL A 11 -2.35 10.44 -9.42
CA VAL A 11 -3.56 10.90 -10.10
C VAL A 11 -3.24 11.19 -11.57
N PRO A 12 -3.95 10.56 -12.53
CA PRO A 12 -3.77 10.86 -13.95
C PRO A 12 -4.08 12.32 -14.26
N ARG A 13 -3.43 12.90 -15.28
CA ARG A 13 -3.54 14.35 -15.60
C ARG A 13 -4.97 14.86 -15.77
N ASP A 14 -5.85 14.03 -16.32
CA ASP A 14 -7.27 14.34 -16.55
C ASP A 14 -8.19 13.35 -15.79
N GLY A 15 -7.67 12.75 -14.70
CA GLY A 15 -8.34 11.74 -13.91
C GLY A 15 -8.66 12.21 -12.48
N THR A 16 -9.13 11.26 -11.69
CA THR A 16 -9.57 11.45 -10.31
C THR A 16 -8.75 10.59 -9.35
N ALA A 17 -8.88 10.82 -8.04
CA ALA A 17 -8.32 9.94 -7.02
C ALA A 17 -8.88 8.51 -7.13
N ALA A 18 -10.13 8.34 -7.57
CA ALA A 18 -10.70 7.01 -7.80
C ALA A 18 -9.97 6.27 -8.93
N ASP A 19 -9.64 6.97 -10.01
CA ASP A 19 -8.83 6.40 -11.11
C ASP A 19 -7.43 6.02 -10.61
N ALA A 20 -6.83 6.85 -9.74
CA ALA A 20 -5.54 6.55 -9.13
C ALA A 20 -5.57 5.25 -8.32
N TYR A 21 -6.55 5.08 -7.43
CA TYR A 21 -6.68 3.87 -6.63
C TYR A 21 -6.99 2.62 -7.48
N ALA A 22 -7.83 2.76 -8.50
CA ALA A 22 -8.09 1.65 -9.43
C ALA A 22 -6.81 1.23 -10.17
N ASN A 23 -5.98 2.19 -10.58
CA ASN A 23 -4.67 1.90 -11.16
C ASN A 23 -3.72 1.23 -10.16
N THR A 24 -3.74 1.62 -8.88
CA THR A 24 -2.93 0.98 -7.84
C THR A 24 -3.32 -0.50 -7.63
N VAL A 25 -4.61 -0.81 -7.63
CA VAL A 25 -5.11 -2.20 -7.57
C VAL A 25 -4.62 -3.00 -8.78
N GLU A 26 -4.74 -2.43 -9.99
CA GLU A 26 -4.24 -3.06 -11.22
C GLU A 26 -2.72 -3.26 -11.19
N THR A 27 -1.96 -2.29 -10.65
CA THR A 27 -0.51 -2.42 -10.44
C THR A 27 -0.21 -3.58 -9.51
N ALA A 28 -0.94 -3.73 -8.40
CA ALA A 28 -0.71 -4.81 -7.44
C ALA A 28 -0.96 -6.19 -8.04
N ARG A 29 -2.09 -6.37 -8.73
CA ARG A 29 -2.42 -7.61 -9.45
C ARG A 29 -1.39 -7.96 -10.51
N ARG A 30 -0.96 -6.99 -11.31
CA ARG A 30 0.08 -7.21 -12.32
C ARG A 30 1.43 -7.53 -11.70
N ALA A 31 1.79 -6.88 -10.60
CA ALA A 31 3.02 -7.16 -9.89
C ALA A 31 3.03 -8.62 -9.40
N GLU A 32 1.91 -9.09 -8.85
CA GLU A 32 1.71 -10.49 -8.45
C GLU A 32 1.86 -11.46 -9.63
N GLU A 33 1.13 -11.23 -10.73
CA GLU A 33 1.19 -12.06 -11.94
C GLU A 33 2.61 -12.13 -12.53
N LEU A 34 3.38 -11.05 -12.40
CA LEU A 34 4.76 -10.94 -12.88
C LEU A 34 5.79 -11.48 -11.89
N GLY A 35 5.38 -11.93 -10.71
CA GLY A 35 6.25 -12.53 -9.69
C GLY A 35 7.10 -11.51 -8.93
N TYR A 36 6.62 -10.27 -8.76
CA TYR A 36 7.23 -9.32 -7.83
C TYR A 36 7.07 -9.80 -6.39
N GLU A 37 8.03 -9.46 -5.55
CA GLU A 37 8.05 -9.91 -4.16
C GLU A 37 7.05 -9.16 -3.29
N ARG A 38 6.88 -7.85 -3.53
CA ARG A 38 6.01 -6.99 -2.72
C ARG A 38 5.61 -5.71 -3.44
N VAL A 39 4.50 -5.13 -2.98
CA VAL A 39 4.01 -3.79 -3.33
C VAL A 39 3.93 -2.95 -2.06
N TRP A 40 4.62 -1.81 -2.05
CA TRP A 40 4.49 -0.81 -1.01
C TRP A 40 3.66 0.37 -1.49
N VAL A 41 2.78 0.86 -0.62
CA VAL A 41 2.06 2.12 -0.84
C VAL A 41 2.64 3.21 0.07
N ALA A 42 2.79 4.42 -0.46
CA ALA A 42 3.38 5.54 0.27
C ALA A 42 2.33 6.55 0.76
N GLU A 43 2.61 7.19 1.90
CA GLU A 43 1.75 8.23 2.48
C GLU A 43 2.19 9.64 2.08
N HIS A 44 1.29 10.42 1.47
CA HIS A 44 1.53 11.80 1.07
C HIS A 44 0.31 12.68 1.38
N HIS A 45 0.54 13.79 2.08
CA HIS A 45 -0.50 14.77 2.41
C HIS A 45 -0.34 16.06 1.61
N GLY A 46 -1.44 16.77 1.38
CA GLY A 46 -1.43 18.08 0.71
C GLY A 46 -1.09 18.06 -0.78
N THR A 47 -1.07 16.88 -1.41
CA THR A 47 -0.71 16.69 -2.83
C THR A 47 -1.79 15.95 -3.64
N ALA A 48 -3.04 15.98 -3.16
CA ALA A 48 -4.18 15.23 -3.69
C ALA A 48 -4.48 15.43 -5.19
N GLU A 49 -4.05 16.55 -5.79
CA GLU A 49 -4.18 16.79 -7.24
C GLU A 49 -3.24 15.91 -8.09
N ARG A 50 -2.20 15.31 -7.48
CA ARG A 50 -1.17 14.52 -8.18
C ARG A 50 -0.95 13.16 -7.55
N ILE A 51 -1.21 13.01 -6.26
CA ILE A 51 -0.93 11.82 -5.46
C ILE A 51 -2.14 11.59 -4.56
N ALA A 52 -2.85 10.49 -4.76
CA ALA A 52 -4.03 10.15 -3.98
C ALA A 52 -3.69 9.48 -2.64
N GLY A 53 -2.55 8.76 -2.56
CA GLY A 53 -2.18 7.95 -1.40
C GLY A 53 -1.91 8.78 -0.14
N THR A 54 -2.91 8.90 0.73
CA THR A 54 -2.83 9.63 2.03
C THR A 54 -2.95 8.71 3.24
N THR A 55 -3.41 7.48 3.05
CA THR A 55 -3.88 6.60 4.13
C THR A 55 -3.54 5.15 3.79
N PRO A 56 -2.27 4.74 3.94
CA PRO A 56 -1.78 3.41 3.58
C PRO A 56 -2.63 2.27 4.15
N GLU A 57 -3.02 2.36 5.42
CA GLU A 57 -3.75 1.32 6.14
C GLU A 57 -5.12 1.00 5.54
N VAL A 58 -5.81 2.01 4.96
CA VAL A 58 -7.08 1.80 4.26
C VAL A 58 -6.84 1.14 2.91
N LEU A 59 -5.86 1.64 2.16
CA LEU A 59 -5.54 1.10 0.84
C LEU A 59 -5.01 -0.33 0.92
N LEU A 60 -4.16 -0.64 1.92
CA LEU A 60 -3.65 -1.98 2.15
C LEU A 60 -4.76 -2.97 2.47
N GLY A 61 -5.74 -2.60 3.29
CA GLY A 61 -6.90 -3.46 3.53
C GLY A 61 -7.69 -3.76 2.25
N HIS A 62 -7.77 -2.80 1.32
CA HIS A 62 -8.37 -3.04 0.02
C HIS A 62 -7.51 -3.95 -0.87
N LEU A 63 -6.21 -3.68 -0.96
CA LEU A 63 -5.29 -4.49 -1.77
C LEU A 63 -5.22 -5.94 -1.30
N ALA A 64 -5.27 -6.19 0.02
CA ALA A 64 -5.31 -7.53 0.59
C ALA A 64 -6.49 -8.38 0.07
N ALA A 65 -7.61 -7.74 -0.29
CA ALA A 65 -8.78 -8.41 -0.84
C ALA A 65 -8.72 -8.59 -2.36
N GLU A 66 -7.77 -7.94 -3.05
CA GLU A 66 -7.70 -7.89 -4.51
C GLU A 66 -6.50 -8.68 -5.07
N THR A 67 -5.65 -9.22 -4.20
CA THR A 67 -4.47 -10.06 -4.50
C THR A 67 -4.45 -11.31 -3.62
N ASP A 68 -3.73 -12.35 -4.01
CA ASP A 68 -3.77 -13.67 -3.35
C ASP A 68 -2.51 -14.01 -2.55
N ASP A 69 -1.32 -13.69 -3.07
CA ASP A 69 -0.01 -14.15 -2.57
C ASP A 69 1.05 -13.04 -2.46
N ILE A 70 0.92 -11.94 -3.20
CA ILE A 70 1.91 -10.86 -3.15
C ILE A 70 1.87 -10.14 -1.80
N ARG A 71 3.05 -9.89 -1.23
CA ARG A 71 3.14 -9.12 0.01
C ARG A 71 2.79 -7.66 -0.25
N ILE A 72 2.01 -7.09 0.65
CA ILE A 72 1.66 -5.67 0.60
C ILE A 72 2.15 -4.97 1.85
N GLY A 73 2.48 -3.69 1.76
CA GLY A 73 2.92 -2.96 2.94
C GLY A 73 3.00 -1.46 2.75
N SER A 74 3.42 -0.77 3.80
CA SER A 74 3.58 0.68 3.75
C SER A 74 5.05 1.07 3.58
N GLY A 75 5.34 1.98 2.65
CA GLY A 75 6.69 2.48 2.36
C GLY A 75 6.75 4.01 2.22
N ALA A 76 6.26 4.79 3.18
CA ALA A 76 6.06 4.48 4.59
C ALA A 76 4.83 5.18 5.18
N VAL A 77 4.36 4.69 6.35
CA VAL A 77 3.50 5.48 7.25
C VAL A 77 4.36 6.58 7.86
N LEU A 78 3.85 7.81 7.90
CA LEU A 78 4.55 8.94 8.52
C LEU A 78 4.38 8.90 10.04
N LEU A 79 5.02 7.91 10.69
CA LEU A 79 4.83 7.55 12.10
C LEU A 79 4.95 8.73 13.07
N ASN A 80 5.72 9.76 12.74
CA ASN A 80 5.86 10.97 13.55
C ASN A 80 4.56 11.80 13.67
N HIS A 81 3.52 11.49 12.89
CA HIS A 81 2.20 12.13 12.95
C HIS A 81 1.15 11.31 13.71
N TYR A 82 1.45 10.06 14.08
CA TYR A 82 0.47 9.13 14.65
C TYR A 82 0.92 8.57 16.00
N SER A 83 -0.04 8.11 16.80
CA SER A 83 0.28 7.32 18.00
C SER A 83 0.89 5.98 17.57
N PRO A 84 2.10 5.62 18.02
CA PRO A 84 2.70 4.33 17.68
C PRO A 84 1.83 3.14 18.10
N PHE A 85 1.08 3.28 19.19
CA PHE A 85 0.13 2.25 19.64
C PHE A 85 -1.00 2.04 18.63
N LYS A 86 -1.54 3.13 18.06
CA LYS A 86 -2.62 3.05 17.08
C LYS A 86 -2.14 2.38 15.78
N VAL A 87 -0.96 2.76 15.31
CA VAL A 87 -0.34 2.16 14.11
C VAL A 87 -0.10 0.66 14.34
N ALA A 88 0.38 0.27 15.53
CA ALA A 88 0.57 -1.15 15.86
C ALA A 88 -0.75 -1.94 15.83
N GLU A 89 -1.86 -1.40 16.37
CA GLU A 89 -3.16 -2.07 16.31
C GLU A 89 -3.72 -2.17 14.88
N GLU A 90 -3.55 -1.13 14.06
CA GLU A 90 -4.00 -1.13 12.66
C GLU A 90 -3.28 -2.17 11.82
N PHE A 91 -1.95 -2.22 11.92
CA PHE A 91 -1.16 -3.17 11.15
C PHE A 91 -1.28 -4.59 11.70
N GLY A 92 -1.47 -4.78 13.01
CA GLY A 92 -1.83 -6.09 13.55
C GLY A 92 -3.18 -6.60 13.07
N ALA A 93 -4.17 -5.71 12.89
CA ALA A 93 -5.46 -6.09 12.31
C ALA A 93 -5.35 -6.39 10.80
N LEU A 94 -4.57 -5.60 10.05
CA LEU A 94 -4.32 -5.85 8.64
C LEU A 94 -3.59 -7.17 8.40
N ASP A 95 -2.55 -7.46 9.19
CA ASP A 95 -1.81 -8.72 9.15
C ASP A 95 -2.73 -9.94 9.33
N ALA A 96 -3.65 -9.86 10.30
CA ALA A 96 -4.66 -10.90 10.53
C ALA A 96 -5.72 -11.01 9.42
N LEU A 97 -6.02 -9.93 8.70
CA LEU A 97 -6.96 -9.93 7.57
C LEU A 97 -6.33 -10.42 6.27
N ALA A 98 -5.02 -10.23 6.12
CA ALA A 98 -4.26 -10.55 4.91
C ALA A 98 -3.45 -11.85 5.04
N ASP A 99 -3.81 -12.73 5.97
CA ASP A 99 -3.12 -14.02 6.22
C ASP A 99 -1.59 -13.86 6.29
N GLU A 100 -1.10 -12.90 7.08
CA GLU A 100 0.33 -12.57 7.29
C GLU A 100 1.06 -11.97 6.06
N CYS A 101 0.33 -11.51 5.04
CA CYS A 101 0.91 -10.88 3.84
C CYS A 101 1.04 -9.34 3.94
N ALA A 102 0.46 -8.70 4.97
CA ALA A 102 0.50 -7.25 5.16
C ALA A 102 1.59 -6.82 6.16
N VAL A 103 2.54 -5.98 5.73
CA VAL A 103 3.68 -5.58 6.58
C VAL A 103 3.78 -4.05 6.76
N LEU A 104 3.97 -3.60 8.01
CA LEU A 104 4.26 -2.18 8.33
C LEU A 104 5.69 -1.82 7.91
N PHE A 105 6.62 -2.73 8.14
CA PHE A 105 8.02 -2.70 7.71
C PHE A 105 8.46 -4.15 7.52
N ASP A 106 9.10 -4.46 6.39
CA ASP A 106 9.75 -5.76 6.22
C ASP A 106 11.04 -5.77 7.07
N GLU A 107 11.10 -6.65 8.07
CA GLU A 107 12.28 -6.85 8.92
C GLU A 107 13.40 -7.63 8.20
N ARG A 108 13.17 -8.08 6.96
CA ARG A 108 14.17 -8.61 6.04
C ARG A 108 14.59 -7.54 5.04
N VAL A 109 15.39 -6.59 5.52
CA VAL A 109 16.24 -5.75 4.66
C VAL A 109 17.59 -6.43 4.44
#